data_AF-A0A8T7BSA0-F1
#
_entry.id   AF-A0A8T7BSA0-F1
#
_cell.length_a   1.000
_cell.length_b   1.000
_cell.length_c   1.000
_cell.angle_alpha   90.00
_cell.angle_beta   90.00
_cell.angle_gamma   90.00
#
_symmetry.space_group_name_H-M   'P 1'
#
loop_
_entity.id
_entity.type
_entity.pdbx_description
1 polymer ?
#
loop_
_entity_poly.entity_id
_entity_poly.type
_entity_poly.pdbx_seq_one_letter_code
_entity_poly.pdbx_strand_id
1 'polypeptide(L)'
;GGPVLNNEEYRTGTSSNALLVFKDGGRVSMKEESVFRVENYEFDEATPEDGDSSLRLIQGGLRALTGTISDANPDAYEVNTSVATIGIRGTGFDLVWAGPCVSGATNCGLIASVWLGGIFSENDAGTQDINLNQTARIPNLGQLPEFINTPPVFVIPRPDQVDIDMEELFAALTGRDAEPGLFVACYEGHCSLEDDDSVVDLGNGETGFAAYQGGERARVTRIEPFQQEDRYLRAIDTTYDTLFEIQDDRIYILTEFQCVIR
;
A
#
# COMPACT_ATOMS: atom_id res chain seq x y z
N GLY A 1 -5.95 -7.46 -7.36
CA GLY A 1 -4.89 -6.77 -6.58
C GLY A 1 -4.98 -7.28 -5.17
N GLY A 2 -4.60 -6.50 -4.18
CA GLY A 2 -4.89 -6.79 -2.78
C GLY A 2 -4.93 -5.47 -2.00
N PRO A 3 -5.63 -5.40 -0.86
CA PRO A 3 -5.66 -4.20 -0.04
C PRO A 3 -4.26 -3.86 0.46
N VAL A 4 -3.99 -2.56 0.61
CA VAL A 4 -2.79 -2.07 1.29
C VAL A 4 -3.18 -1.74 2.74
N LEU A 5 -2.67 -2.51 3.69
CA LEU A 5 -2.99 -2.42 5.11
C LEU A 5 -1.81 -1.93 5.95
N ASN A 6 -2.15 -1.26 7.05
CA ASN A 6 -1.19 -0.82 8.06
C ASN A 6 -0.53 -2.02 8.74
N ASN A 7 0.73 -1.84 9.11
CA ASN A 7 1.58 -2.84 9.75
C ASN A 7 1.88 -4.09 8.90
N GLU A 8 1.52 -4.09 7.62
CA GLU A 8 1.85 -5.16 6.69
C GLU A 8 3.14 -4.92 5.93
N GLU A 9 3.80 -6.03 5.59
CA GLU A 9 5.03 -6.05 4.83
C GLU A 9 4.79 -6.65 3.44
N TYR A 10 5.20 -5.92 2.43
CA TYR A 10 5.10 -6.25 1.02
C TYR A 10 6.47 -6.70 0.53
N ARG A 11 6.48 -7.77 -0.26
CA ARG A 11 7.70 -8.38 -0.78
C ARG A 11 7.60 -8.63 -2.27
N THR A 12 8.63 -8.27 -3.00
CA THR A 12 8.78 -8.62 -4.42
C THR A 12 9.87 -9.68 -4.57
N GLY A 13 9.58 -10.74 -5.31
CA GLY A 13 10.56 -11.76 -5.67
C GLY A 13 11.51 -11.31 -6.79
N THR A 14 12.42 -12.21 -7.17
CA THR A 14 13.27 -12.05 -8.36
C THR A 14 12.38 -11.84 -9.60
N SER A 15 12.78 -10.91 -10.48
CA SER A 15 12.04 -10.57 -11.71
C SER A 15 10.56 -10.20 -11.49
N SER A 16 10.22 -9.74 -10.28
CA SER A 16 8.87 -9.32 -9.90
C SER A 16 8.87 -7.85 -9.52
N ASN A 17 7.73 -7.18 -9.69
CA ASN A 17 7.52 -5.82 -9.23
C ASN A 17 6.11 -5.68 -8.66
N ALA A 18 5.89 -4.63 -7.89
CA ALA A 18 4.58 -4.31 -7.33
C ALA A 18 4.36 -2.80 -7.38
N LEU A 19 3.11 -2.40 -7.54
CA LEU A 19 2.67 -1.01 -7.43
C LEU A 19 1.63 -0.94 -6.31
N LEU A 20 1.96 -0.21 -5.25
CA LEU A 20 1.04 0.12 -4.19
C LEU A 20 0.45 1.49 -4.49
N VAL A 21 -0.87 1.59 -4.34
CA VAL A 21 -1.64 2.80 -4.60
C VAL A 21 -2.42 3.13 -3.33
N PHE A 22 -2.32 4.39 -2.91
CA PHE A 22 -2.93 4.90 -1.68
C PHE A 22 -4.10 5.82 -2.03
N LYS A 23 -5.09 5.92 -1.13
CA LYS A 23 -6.34 6.68 -1.37
C LYS A 23 -6.10 8.19 -1.59
N ASP A 24 -5.05 8.73 -0.99
CA ASP A 24 -4.58 10.11 -1.18
C ASP A 24 -3.89 10.35 -2.53
N GLY A 25 -3.86 9.36 -3.42
CA GLY A 25 -3.16 9.43 -4.70
C GLY A 25 -1.67 9.14 -4.62
N GLY A 26 -1.13 8.90 -3.43
CA GLY A 26 0.24 8.43 -3.25
C GLY A 26 0.46 7.08 -3.93
N ARG A 27 1.68 6.85 -4.44
CA ARG A 27 2.02 5.61 -5.16
C ARG A 27 3.44 5.17 -4.86
N VAL A 28 3.64 3.87 -4.69
CA VAL A 28 4.95 3.25 -4.46
C VAL A 28 5.16 2.10 -5.43
N SER A 29 6.07 2.26 -6.39
CA SER A 29 6.52 1.19 -7.29
C SER A 29 7.73 0.48 -6.68
N MET A 30 7.58 -0.78 -6.29
CA MET A 30 8.65 -1.62 -5.75
C MET A 30 9.37 -2.36 -6.88
N LYS A 31 10.71 -2.31 -6.89
CA LYS A 31 11.51 -3.15 -7.81
C LYS A 31 11.63 -4.57 -7.29
N GLU A 32 12.20 -5.47 -8.09
CA GLU A 32 12.52 -6.83 -7.65
C GLU A 32 13.35 -6.87 -6.37
N GLU A 33 13.19 -7.94 -5.59
CA GLU A 33 13.93 -8.21 -4.35
C GLU A 33 13.81 -7.10 -3.30
N SER A 34 12.62 -6.50 -3.21
CA SER A 34 12.32 -5.43 -2.26
C SER A 34 11.46 -5.90 -1.11
N VAL A 35 11.69 -5.30 0.05
CA VAL A 35 10.91 -5.50 1.26
C VAL A 35 10.51 -4.11 1.77
N PHE A 36 9.21 -3.86 1.80
CA PHE A 36 8.62 -2.58 2.13
C PHE A 36 7.52 -2.81 3.17
N ARG A 37 7.36 -1.88 4.11
CA ARG A 37 6.31 -1.95 5.13
C ARG A 37 5.56 -0.63 5.17
N VAL A 38 4.24 -0.71 5.27
CA VAL A 38 3.41 0.42 5.66
C VAL A 38 3.35 0.40 7.18
N GLU A 39 4.02 1.35 7.84
CA GLU A 39 4.03 1.40 9.31
C GLU A 39 2.72 1.98 9.80
N ASN A 40 2.33 3.12 9.22
CA ASN A 40 1.04 3.73 9.42
C ASN A 40 0.61 4.50 8.16
N TYR A 41 -0.69 4.47 7.90
CA TYR A 41 -1.34 5.21 6.84
C TYR A 41 -2.75 5.57 7.30
N GLU A 42 -3.02 6.86 7.38
CA GLU A 42 -4.33 7.41 7.74
C GLU A 42 -4.64 8.56 6.80
N PHE A 43 -5.84 8.52 6.20
CA PHE A 43 -6.27 9.53 5.24
C PHE A 43 -7.77 9.73 5.31
N ASP A 44 -8.17 11.00 5.48
CA ASP A 44 -9.52 11.49 5.25
C ASP A 44 -9.44 12.65 4.24
N GLU A 45 -10.21 12.57 3.16
CA GLU A 45 -10.25 13.61 2.13
C GLU A 45 -10.78 14.95 2.67
N ALA A 46 -11.60 14.93 3.72
CA ALA A 46 -12.14 16.14 4.33
C ALA A 46 -11.14 16.87 5.23
N THR A 47 -10.16 16.15 5.79
CA THR A 47 -9.12 16.68 6.69
C THR A 47 -7.75 16.06 6.34
N PRO A 48 -7.25 16.29 5.11
CA PRO A 48 -6.01 15.66 4.64
C PRO A 48 -4.78 16.08 5.45
N GLU A 49 -4.81 17.23 6.11
CA GLU A 49 -3.75 17.74 6.98
C GLU A 49 -3.53 16.92 8.26
N ASP A 50 -4.57 16.20 8.71
CA ASP A 50 -4.54 15.32 9.87
C ASP A 50 -4.11 13.88 9.49
N GLY A 51 -3.88 13.63 8.21
CA GLY A 51 -3.41 12.34 7.71
C GLY A 51 -1.99 12.00 8.15
N ASP A 52 -1.60 10.74 7.93
CA ASP A 52 -0.27 10.22 8.23
C ASP A 52 0.14 9.19 7.17
N SER A 53 1.41 9.21 6.78
CA SER A 53 2.00 8.27 5.84
C SER A 53 3.43 7.93 6.28
N SER A 54 3.53 7.05 7.28
CA SER A 54 4.79 6.50 7.76
C SER A 54 5.09 5.16 7.09
N LEU A 55 6.12 5.16 6.24
CA LEU A 55 6.49 4.04 5.40
C LEU A 55 7.91 3.56 5.76
N ARG A 56 8.24 2.31 5.47
CA ARG A 56 9.59 1.78 5.70
C ARG A 56 10.12 0.99 4.51
N LEU A 57 11.29 1.39 4.01
CA LEU A 57 12.09 0.57 3.10
C LEU A 57 13.09 -0.26 3.90
N ILE A 58 12.93 -1.58 3.86
CA ILE A 58 13.79 -2.54 4.58
C ILE A 58 14.90 -3.05 3.65
N GLN A 59 14.55 -3.37 2.40
CA GLN A 59 15.48 -3.93 1.41
C GLN A 59 15.04 -3.58 -0.01
N GLY A 60 16.01 -3.58 -0.94
CA GLY A 60 15.76 -3.47 -2.37
C GLY A 60 15.61 -2.03 -2.78
N GLY A 61 14.52 -1.68 -3.46
CA GLY A 61 14.27 -0.30 -3.83
C GLY A 61 12.83 -0.01 -4.21
N LEU A 62 12.52 1.28 -4.21
CA LEU A 62 11.21 1.77 -4.58
C LEU A 62 11.30 3.11 -5.30
N ARG A 63 10.25 3.42 -6.04
CA ARG A 63 9.93 4.75 -6.53
C ARG A 63 8.69 5.21 -5.82
N ALA A 64 8.75 6.32 -5.11
CA ALA A 64 7.62 6.91 -4.43
C ALA A 64 7.16 8.17 -5.14
N LEU A 65 5.85 8.35 -5.21
CA LEU A 65 5.17 9.59 -5.57
C LEU A 65 4.23 9.93 -4.41
N THR A 66 4.36 11.12 -3.86
CA THR A 66 3.56 11.58 -2.73
C THR A 66 2.14 11.95 -3.16
N GLY A 67 1.17 11.80 -2.25
CA GLY A 67 -0.23 12.17 -2.46
C GLY A 67 -0.66 13.41 -1.69
N THR A 68 -1.97 13.60 -1.56
CA THR A 68 -2.57 14.81 -0.97
C THR A 68 -2.22 15.03 0.50
N ILE A 69 -1.94 13.97 1.28
CA ILE A 69 -1.45 14.10 2.67
C ILE A 69 -0.22 15.02 2.69
N SER A 70 0.73 14.73 1.80
CA SER A 70 1.98 15.45 1.67
C SER A 70 1.84 16.87 1.17
N ASP A 71 0.85 17.13 0.31
CA ASP A 71 0.55 18.46 -0.19
C ASP A 71 -0.06 19.34 0.91
N ALA A 72 -0.89 18.75 1.79
CA ALA A 72 -1.52 19.43 2.92
C ALA A 72 -0.56 19.61 4.10
N ASN A 73 0.19 18.57 4.46
CA ASN A 73 1.13 18.52 5.56
C ASN A 73 2.38 17.68 5.19
N PRO A 74 3.47 18.31 4.70
CA PRO A 74 4.69 17.60 4.31
C PRO A 74 5.35 16.79 5.44
N ASP A 75 5.16 17.21 6.70
CA ASP A 75 5.76 16.55 7.88
C ASP A 75 5.03 15.23 8.22
N ALA A 76 3.84 15.00 7.67
CA ALA A 76 3.06 13.77 7.86
C ALA A 76 3.51 12.61 6.95
N TYR A 77 4.47 12.85 6.06
CA TYR A 77 4.99 11.81 5.16
C TYR A 77 6.47 11.56 5.41
N GLU A 78 6.78 10.31 5.76
CA GLU A 78 8.15 9.86 5.99
C GLU A 78 8.39 8.46 5.43
N VAL A 79 9.62 8.23 4.96
CA VAL A 79 10.13 6.91 4.64
C VAL A 79 11.31 6.59 5.53
N ASN A 80 11.09 5.72 6.50
CA ASN A 80 12.11 5.18 7.38
C ASN A 80 12.97 4.15 6.65
N THR A 81 14.28 4.20 6.88
CA THR A 81 15.24 3.21 6.35
C THR A 81 16.18 2.76 7.46
N SER A 82 17.14 1.89 7.14
CA SER A 82 18.17 1.46 8.09
C SER A 82 19.22 2.53 8.43
N VAL A 83 19.29 3.63 7.66
CA VAL A 83 20.37 4.63 7.78
C VAL A 83 19.90 6.09 7.82
N ALA A 84 18.62 6.34 7.56
CA ALA A 84 18.02 7.68 7.59
C ALA A 84 16.49 7.61 7.59
N THR A 85 15.86 8.67 8.07
CA THR A 85 14.47 9.01 7.77
C THR A 85 14.45 9.98 6.59
N ILE A 86 13.63 9.66 5.59
CA ILE A 86 13.46 10.49 4.40
C ILE A 86 12.12 11.21 4.50
N GLY A 87 12.17 12.51 4.74
CA GLY A 87 11.00 13.38 4.62
C GLY A 87 10.97 14.07 3.27
N ILE A 88 9.86 14.73 2.96
CA ILE A 88 9.58 15.26 1.63
C ILE A 88 9.35 16.77 1.62
N ARG A 89 9.38 17.34 0.43
CA ARG A 89 8.90 18.68 0.10
C ARG A 89 8.11 18.65 -1.23
N GLY A 90 7.05 17.83 -1.27
CA GLY A 90 6.10 17.68 -2.39
C GLY A 90 6.69 16.98 -3.62
N THR A 91 6.79 15.64 -3.62
CA THR A 91 7.86 14.98 -4.38
C THR A 91 7.63 13.57 -4.91
N GLY A 92 8.31 13.32 -6.01
CA GLY A 92 8.59 12.00 -6.56
C GLY A 92 10.09 11.68 -6.48
N PHE A 93 10.43 10.55 -5.89
CA PHE A 93 11.81 10.15 -5.59
C PHE A 93 12.01 8.64 -5.67
N ASP A 94 13.27 8.26 -5.85
CA ASP A 94 13.72 6.88 -5.98
C ASP A 94 14.65 6.56 -4.80
N LEU A 95 14.43 5.43 -4.13
CA LEU A 95 15.28 4.92 -3.06
C LEU A 95 15.77 3.51 -3.39
N VAL A 96 17.06 3.24 -3.16
CA VAL A 96 17.63 1.89 -3.24
C VAL A 96 18.55 1.64 -2.05
N TRP A 97 18.26 0.60 -1.27
CA TRP A 97 19.15 0.11 -0.25
C TRP A 97 20.14 -0.89 -0.86
N ALA A 98 21.39 -0.46 -1.05
CA ALA A 98 22.48 -1.27 -1.61
C ALA A 98 23.22 -2.11 -0.56
N GLY A 99 22.70 -2.18 0.67
CA GLY A 99 23.35 -2.84 1.81
C GLY A 99 24.33 -1.94 2.56
N PRO A 100 24.86 -2.37 3.72
CA PRO A 100 25.73 -1.54 4.54
C PRO A 100 27.08 -1.27 3.86
N CYS A 101 27.62 -0.08 4.09
CA CYS A 101 28.96 0.26 3.62
C CYS A 101 30.04 -0.43 4.45
N VAL A 102 30.50 -1.58 3.98
CA VAL A 102 31.59 -2.36 4.59
C VAL A 102 32.83 -2.36 3.70
N SER A 103 34.01 -2.42 4.32
CA SER A 103 35.29 -2.66 3.63
C SER A 103 35.61 -1.71 2.45
N GLY A 104 35.14 -0.46 2.50
CA GLY A 104 35.37 0.54 1.46
C GLY A 104 34.53 0.38 0.19
N ALA A 105 33.42 -0.37 0.25
CA ALA A 105 32.46 -0.46 -0.85
C ALA A 105 31.98 0.94 -1.28
N THR A 106 31.92 1.17 -2.58
CA THR A 106 31.41 2.42 -3.17
C THR A 106 29.92 2.32 -3.53
N ASN A 107 29.46 1.13 -3.91
CA ASN A 107 28.05 0.83 -4.16
C ASN A 107 27.41 0.22 -2.90
N CYS A 108 27.08 1.07 -1.94
CA CYS A 108 26.53 0.69 -0.63
C CYS A 108 25.74 1.87 -0.05
N GLY A 109 25.07 1.64 1.06
CA GLY A 109 24.21 2.61 1.73
C GLY A 109 22.86 2.75 1.05
N LEU A 110 22.11 3.76 1.47
CA LEU A 110 20.88 4.17 0.79
C LEU A 110 21.23 5.14 -0.33
N ILE A 111 20.79 4.86 -1.54
CA ILE A 111 20.91 5.76 -2.69
C ILE A 111 19.53 6.40 -2.89
N ALA A 112 19.47 7.73 -2.79
CA ALA A 112 18.26 8.51 -2.96
C ALA A 112 18.40 9.44 -4.18
N SER A 113 17.41 9.47 -5.05
CA SER A 113 17.41 10.33 -6.25
C SER A 113 16.05 10.99 -6.45
N VAL A 114 16.04 12.30 -6.72
CA VAL A 114 14.80 13.08 -6.81
C VAL A 114 14.50 13.45 -8.25
N TRP A 115 13.27 13.16 -8.70
CA TRP A 115 12.80 13.47 -10.05
C TRP A 115 11.59 14.41 -10.09
N LEU A 116 11.02 14.77 -8.93
CA LEU A 116 10.00 15.81 -8.77
C LEU A 116 10.16 16.45 -7.38
N GLY A 117 10.19 17.78 -7.27
CA GLY A 117 10.29 18.54 -6.00
C GLY A 117 11.64 18.42 -5.26
N GLY A 118 11.62 18.14 -3.95
CA GLY A 118 12.78 17.82 -3.10
C GLY A 118 12.44 16.86 -1.95
N ILE A 119 13.47 16.19 -1.42
CA ILE A 119 13.41 15.44 -0.16
C ILE A 119 14.44 16.00 0.82
N PHE A 120 14.37 15.59 2.08
CA PHE A 120 15.48 15.71 3.01
C PHE A 120 15.78 14.34 3.63
N SER A 121 17.05 14.14 3.96
CA SER A 121 17.52 12.99 4.72
C SER A 121 17.88 13.46 6.12
N GLU A 122 17.35 12.80 7.13
CA GLU A 122 17.71 13.00 8.53
C GLU A 122 18.32 11.73 9.12
N ASN A 123 19.47 11.88 9.78
CA ASN A 123 20.14 10.82 10.54
C ASN A 123 20.95 11.43 11.71
N ASP A 124 21.75 10.60 12.41
CA ASP A 124 22.53 11.04 13.58
C ASP A 124 23.56 12.14 13.25
N ALA A 125 23.95 12.29 11.98
CA ALA A 125 24.83 13.37 11.54
C ALA A 125 24.10 14.71 11.29
N GLY A 126 22.77 14.67 11.20
CA GLY A 126 21.90 15.83 10.98
C GLY A 126 21.01 15.68 9.76
N THR A 127 20.44 16.80 9.34
CA THR A 127 19.50 16.89 8.22
C THR A 127 20.17 17.50 7.00
N GLN A 128 19.94 16.93 5.81
CA GLN A 128 20.40 17.49 4.55
C GLN A 128 19.40 17.30 3.42
N ASP A 129 19.20 18.38 2.66
CA ASP A 129 18.28 18.43 1.54
C ASP A 129 18.86 17.79 0.27
N ILE A 130 18.01 17.10 -0.47
CA ILE A 130 18.30 16.54 -1.79
C ILE A 130 17.20 17.04 -2.74
N ASN A 131 17.57 17.92 -3.66
CA ASN A 131 16.64 18.63 -4.54
C ASN A 131 16.47 17.91 -5.89
N LEU A 132 15.53 18.41 -6.70
CA LEU A 132 15.28 17.95 -8.06
C LEU A 132 16.57 17.72 -8.86
N ASN A 133 16.66 16.56 -9.52
CA ASN A 133 17.80 16.09 -10.31
C ASN A 133 19.09 15.88 -9.51
N GLN A 134 19.04 15.83 -8.18
CA GLN A 134 20.16 15.42 -7.35
C GLN A 134 20.01 13.94 -6.96
N THR A 135 21.16 13.28 -6.88
CA THR A 135 21.28 11.94 -6.29
C THR A 135 22.26 12.03 -5.13
N ALA A 136 21.93 11.41 -4.01
CA ALA A 136 22.82 11.30 -2.87
C ALA A 136 22.92 9.84 -2.39
N ARG A 137 24.09 9.49 -1.88
CA ARG A 137 24.37 8.25 -1.17
C ARG A 137 24.44 8.56 0.31
N ILE A 138 23.69 7.84 1.13
CA ILE A 138 23.69 7.93 2.59
C ILE A 138 24.37 6.65 3.12
N PRO A 139 25.67 6.72 3.49
CA PRO A 139 26.45 5.51 3.76
C PRO A 139 26.03 4.77 5.04
N ASN A 140 25.67 5.52 6.08
CA ASN A 140 25.28 5.03 7.41
C ASN A 140 24.62 6.17 8.24
N LEU A 141 24.15 5.84 9.44
CA LEU A 141 23.50 6.77 10.36
C LEU A 141 24.36 7.97 10.78
N GLY A 142 25.69 7.79 10.88
CA GLY A 142 26.62 8.79 11.40
C GLY A 142 27.25 9.68 10.34
N GLN A 143 26.76 9.66 9.09
CA GLN A 143 27.30 10.45 8.00
C GLN A 143 26.19 11.15 7.21
N LEU A 144 26.38 12.45 6.95
CA LEU A 144 25.50 13.21 6.06
C LEU A 144 25.53 12.64 4.62
N PRO A 145 24.45 12.81 3.85
CA PRO A 145 24.40 12.44 2.43
C PRO A 145 25.59 12.95 1.60
N GLU A 146 26.16 12.06 0.78
CA GLU A 146 27.19 12.36 -0.21
C GLU A 146 26.56 12.46 -1.60
N PHE A 147 26.60 13.64 -2.24
CA PHE A 147 26.06 13.78 -3.58
C PHE A 147 26.89 13.03 -4.63
N ILE A 148 26.19 12.29 -5.49
CA ILE A 148 26.78 11.49 -6.58
C ILE A 148 26.04 11.79 -7.89
N ASN A 149 26.67 11.45 -9.02
CA ASN A 149 26.10 11.71 -10.36
C ASN A 149 25.49 10.46 -11.00
N THR A 150 25.30 9.39 -10.23
CA THR A 150 24.82 8.10 -10.73
C THR A 150 23.52 7.74 -10.02
N PRO A 151 22.36 8.03 -10.63
CA PRO A 151 21.08 7.62 -10.08
C PRO A 151 20.94 6.10 -10.07
N PRO A 152 20.09 5.55 -9.18
CA PRO A 152 19.77 4.14 -9.18
C PRO A 152 19.05 3.72 -10.48
N VAL A 153 19.29 2.49 -10.93
CA VAL A 153 18.63 1.93 -12.12
C VAL A 153 17.33 1.25 -11.72
N PHE A 154 16.24 1.64 -12.35
CA PHE A 154 14.94 0.99 -12.27
C PHE A 154 14.50 0.53 -13.66
N VAL A 155 14.15 -0.75 -13.79
CA VAL A 155 13.56 -1.34 -15.00
C VAL A 155 12.03 -1.32 -14.98
N ILE A 156 11.45 -0.68 -13.97
CA ILE A 156 10.02 -0.47 -13.79
C ILE A 156 9.68 1.00 -14.08
N PRO A 157 8.48 1.29 -14.60
CA PRO A 157 8.05 2.67 -14.85
C PRO A 157 8.01 3.46 -13.54
N ARG A 158 8.08 4.79 -13.66
CA ARG A 158 7.78 5.64 -12.51
C ARG A 158 6.27 5.55 -12.17
N PRO A 159 5.89 5.79 -10.91
CA PRO A 159 4.48 5.68 -10.50
C PRO A 159 3.55 6.66 -11.24
N ASP A 160 4.06 7.83 -11.66
CA ASP A 160 3.33 8.83 -12.46
C ASP A 160 3.12 8.41 -13.92
N GLN A 161 3.80 7.37 -14.39
CA GLN A 161 3.70 6.85 -15.76
C GLN A 161 2.76 5.65 -15.88
N VAL A 162 2.24 5.16 -14.76
CA VAL A 162 1.26 4.08 -14.74
C VAL A 162 -0.12 4.69 -14.67
N ASP A 163 -0.94 4.40 -15.69
CA ASP A 163 -2.33 4.83 -15.73
C ASP A 163 -3.16 4.00 -14.76
N ILE A 164 -3.84 4.67 -13.84
CA ILE A 164 -4.66 4.06 -12.78
C ILE A 164 -5.90 4.92 -12.64
N ASP A 165 -7.06 4.30 -12.84
CA ASP A 165 -8.34 4.92 -12.53
C ASP A 165 -8.55 4.86 -11.02
N MET A 166 -8.35 6.00 -10.35
CA MET A 166 -8.49 6.13 -8.90
C MET A 166 -9.95 6.06 -8.45
N GLU A 167 -10.87 6.52 -9.30
CA GLU A 167 -12.30 6.50 -9.00
C GLU A 167 -12.79 5.05 -9.02
N GLU A 168 -12.43 4.28 -10.04
CA GLU A 168 -12.74 2.85 -10.09
C GLU A 168 -12.02 2.06 -8.98
N LEU A 169 -10.73 2.31 -8.76
CA LEU A 169 -9.92 1.54 -7.81
C LEU A 169 -10.44 1.65 -6.37
N PHE A 170 -10.96 2.81 -5.98
CA PHE A 170 -11.47 3.08 -4.63
C PHE A 170 -12.99 3.34 -4.56
N ALA A 171 -13.72 3.12 -5.66
CA ALA A 171 -15.17 3.27 -5.71
C ALA A 171 -15.84 2.43 -4.62
N ALA A 172 -16.84 3.03 -3.98
CA ALA A 172 -17.75 2.35 -3.07
C ALA A 172 -19.17 2.85 -3.27
N LEU A 173 -20.11 1.93 -3.46
CA LEU A 173 -21.54 2.21 -3.51
C LEU A 173 -22.06 2.55 -2.11
N THR A 174 -23.03 3.45 -2.02
CA THR A 174 -23.81 3.59 -0.80
C THR A 174 -24.91 2.52 -0.79
N GLY A 175 -25.13 1.86 0.36
CA GLY A 175 -26.05 0.72 0.44
C GLY A 175 -27.54 0.99 0.14
N ARG A 176 -27.92 2.23 -0.22
CA ARG A 176 -29.26 2.54 -0.76
C ARG A 176 -29.40 2.27 -2.25
N ASP A 177 -28.28 2.05 -2.94
CA ASP A 177 -28.23 1.84 -4.39
C ASP A 177 -28.01 0.37 -4.75
N ALA A 178 -27.80 -0.50 -3.75
CA ALA A 178 -27.53 -1.92 -3.99
C ALA A 178 -28.82 -2.68 -4.35
N GLU A 179 -28.85 -3.21 -5.57
CA GLU A 179 -29.87 -4.15 -6.04
C GLU A 179 -29.85 -5.46 -5.22
N PRO A 180 -30.85 -6.35 -5.33
CA PRO A 180 -30.75 -7.70 -4.76
C PRO A 180 -29.48 -8.42 -5.27
N GLY A 181 -28.67 -8.92 -4.34
CA GLY A 181 -27.40 -9.56 -4.66
C GLY A 181 -26.71 -10.13 -3.43
N LEU A 182 -25.45 -10.54 -3.62
CA LEU A 182 -24.59 -11.04 -2.56
C LEU A 182 -23.89 -9.87 -1.87
N PHE A 183 -24.01 -9.78 -0.55
CA PHE A 183 -23.28 -8.83 0.27
C PHE A 183 -22.24 -9.58 1.10
N VAL A 184 -21.00 -9.10 1.06
CA VAL A 184 -19.88 -9.70 1.78
C VAL A 184 -19.30 -8.68 2.74
N ALA A 185 -19.09 -9.08 3.99
CA ALA A 185 -18.36 -8.30 4.98
C ALA A 185 -17.08 -9.05 5.34
N CYS A 186 -15.94 -8.44 5.06
CA CYS A 186 -14.63 -9.02 5.35
C CYS A 186 -14.21 -8.61 6.75
N TYR A 187 -14.44 -9.46 7.75
CA TYR A 187 -14.14 -9.13 9.15
C TYR A 187 -12.66 -9.21 9.48
N GLU A 188 -11.93 -10.13 8.85
CA GLU A 188 -10.49 -10.29 9.00
C GLU A 188 -9.89 -10.83 7.70
N GLY A 189 -8.64 -10.46 7.41
CA GLY A 189 -7.90 -10.92 6.24
C GLY A 189 -8.31 -10.23 4.94
N HIS A 190 -8.35 -11.01 3.85
CA HIS A 190 -8.67 -10.56 2.50
C HIS A 190 -9.81 -11.40 1.94
N CYS A 191 -10.78 -10.70 1.34
CA CYS A 191 -11.89 -11.30 0.64
C CYS A 191 -11.87 -10.76 -0.79
N SER A 192 -12.22 -11.57 -1.78
CA SER A 192 -12.29 -11.13 -3.18
C SER A 192 -13.63 -11.53 -3.79
N LEU A 193 -14.26 -10.60 -4.49
CA LEU A 193 -15.45 -10.82 -5.32
C LEU A 193 -15.01 -10.83 -6.78
N GLU A 194 -15.02 -12.00 -7.41
CA GLU A 194 -14.47 -12.20 -8.75
C GLU A 194 -15.52 -12.77 -9.72
N ASP A 195 -15.47 -12.33 -10.97
CA ASP A 195 -15.99 -13.05 -12.14
C ASP A 195 -15.05 -12.93 -13.35
N ASP A 196 -15.53 -13.33 -14.52
CA ASP A 196 -14.75 -13.31 -15.76
C ASP A 196 -14.29 -11.89 -16.17
N ASP A 197 -14.98 -10.83 -15.73
CA ASP A 197 -14.78 -9.45 -16.21
C ASP A 197 -14.30 -8.48 -15.11
N SER A 198 -14.45 -8.82 -13.83
CA SER A 198 -14.23 -7.89 -12.72
C SER A 198 -13.76 -8.58 -11.43
N VAL A 199 -12.89 -7.89 -10.69
CA VAL A 199 -12.41 -8.31 -9.37
C VAL A 199 -12.51 -7.14 -8.39
N VAL A 200 -13.21 -7.35 -7.27
CA VAL A 200 -13.26 -6.40 -6.15
C VAL A 200 -12.60 -7.03 -4.94
N ASP A 201 -11.43 -6.49 -4.57
CA ASP A 201 -10.70 -6.89 -3.38
C ASP A 201 -11.16 -6.10 -2.15
N LEU A 202 -11.48 -6.82 -1.08
CA LEU A 202 -11.92 -6.29 0.20
C LEU A 202 -10.86 -6.58 1.27
N GLY A 203 -10.41 -5.54 1.96
CA GLY A 203 -9.57 -5.66 3.15
C GLY A 203 -10.36 -5.82 4.44
N ASN A 204 -9.63 -5.88 5.56
CA ASN A 204 -10.19 -5.95 6.90
C ASN A 204 -11.17 -4.80 7.16
N GLY A 205 -12.40 -5.13 7.55
CA GLY A 205 -13.48 -4.20 7.83
C GLY A 205 -14.20 -3.67 6.59
N GLU A 206 -13.73 -4.04 5.38
CA GLU A 206 -14.38 -3.63 4.14
C GLU A 206 -15.55 -4.53 3.80
N THR A 207 -16.48 -3.95 3.05
CA THR A 207 -17.67 -4.65 2.57
C THR A 207 -17.79 -4.52 1.07
N GLY A 208 -18.33 -5.56 0.45
CA GLY A 208 -18.57 -5.59 -0.98
C GLY A 208 -19.95 -6.11 -1.32
N PHE A 209 -20.34 -5.82 -2.54
CA PHE A 209 -21.61 -6.20 -3.13
C PHE A 209 -21.35 -6.79 -4.51
N ALA A 210 -22.08 -7.84 -4.85
CA ALA A 210 -22.15 -8.41 -6.19
C ALA A 210 -23.62 -8.58 -6.59
N ALA A 211 -24.04 -7.89 -7.64
CA ALA A 211 -25.40 -7.98 -8.16
C ALA A 211 -25.69 -9.38 -8.76
N TYR A 212 -26.96 -9.75 -8.75
CA TYR A 212 -27.41 -11.01 -9.37
C TYR A 212 -27.29 -10.96 -10.91
N GLN A 213 -27.00 -12.09 -11.56
CA GLN A 213 -26.95 -12.25 -13.03
C GLN A 213 -25.88 -11.41 -13.78
N GLY A 214 -24.68 -11.26 -13.20
CA GLY A 214 -23.56 -10.60 -13.89
C GLY A 214 -23.70 -9.08 -13.92
N GLY A 215 -24.39 -8.51 -12.94
CA GLY A 215 -24.40 -7.07 -12.72
C GLY A 215 -23.13 -6.57 -12.00
N GLU A 216 -23.16 -5.31 -11.59
CA GLU A 216 -22.03 -4.62 -10.99
C GLU A 216 -21.51 -5.31 -9.71
N ARG A 217 -20.19 -5.25 -9.53
CA ARG A 217 -19.51 -5.53 -8.26
C ARG A 217 -18.87 -4.24 -7.79
N ALA A 218 -19.01 -3.95 -6.51
CA ALA A 218 -18.40 -2.78 -5.93
C ALA A 218 -18.15 -2.97 -4.44
N ARG A 219 -17.29 -2.13 -3.88
CA ARG A 219 -17.26 -1.95 -2.42
C ARG A 219 -18.56 -1.29 -1.99
N VAL A 220 -18.98 -1.54 -0.76
CA VAL A 220 -20.10 -0.82 -0.13
C VAL A 220 -19.53 -0.05 1.06
N THR A 221 -20.05 1.14 1.31
CA THR A 221 -19.52 2.04 2.35
C THR A 221 -19.78 1.58 3.78
N ARG A 222 -20.61 0.54 3.98
CA ARG A 222 -20.93 0.00 5.31
C ARG A 222 -21.44 -1.44 5.22
N ILE A 223 -21.30 -2.17 6.32
CA ILE A 223 -22.01 -3.43 6.55
C ILE A 223 -23.50 -3.11 6.65
N GLU A 224 -24.31 -3.73 5.80
CA GLU A 224 -25.74 -3.48 5.79
C GLU A 224 -26.41 -4.01 7.07
N PRO A 225 -27.46 -3.33 7.59
CA PRO A 225 -28.06 -3.69 8.87
C PRO A 225 -28.52 -5.15 8.96
N PHE A 226 -28.98 -5.74 7.86
CA PHE A 226 -29.40 -7.14 7.85
C PHE A 226 -28.24 -8.10 8.13
N GLN A 227 -27.01 -7.80 7.67
CA GLN A 227 -25.83 -8.61 7.97
C GLN A 227 -25.45 -8.48 9.45
N GLN A 228 -25.60 -7.29 10.02
CA GLN A 228 -25.34 -7.04 11.45
C GLN A 228 -26.41 -7.62 12.36
N GLU A 229 -27.64 -7.79 11.88
CA GLU A 229 -28.78 -8.29 12.66
C GLU A 229 -29.04 -9.78 12.45
N ASP A 230 -28.33 -10.41 11.49
CA ASP A 230 -28.44 -11.84 11.21
C ASP A 230 -27.95 -12.67 12.41
N ARG A 231 -28.83 -13.52 12.93
CA ARG A 231 -28.58 -14.34 14.11
C ARG A 231 -27.47 -15.38 13.91
N TYR A 232 -27.24 -15.81 12.68
CA TYR A 232 -26.21 -16.78 12.32
C TYR A 232 -24.87 -16.08 12.03
N LEU A 233 -24.89 -14.92 11.35
CA LEU A 233 -23.66 -14.14 11.10
C LEU A 233 -23.16 -13.35 12.33
N ARG A 234 -24.03 -13.05 13.31
CA ARG A 234 -23.63 -12.50 14.62
C ARG A 234 -22.76 -13.44 15.45
N ALA A 235 -22.74 -14.73 15.10
CA ALA A 235 -21.99 -15.75 15.81
C ALA A 235 -20.66 -16.06 15.10
N ILE A 236 -19.87 -15.04 14.75
CA ILE A 236 -18.44 -15.26 14.53
C ILE A 236 -17.81 -15.35 15.92
N ASP A 237 -18.00 -16.51 16.55
CA ASP A 237 -17.18 -16.93 17.67
C ASP A 237 -15.79 -17.23 17.10
N THR A 238 -14.79 -16.42 17.47
CA THR A 238 -13.40 -16.58 17.05
C THR A 238 -12.73 -17.80 17.67
N THR A 239 -13.44 -18.56 18.52
CA THR A 239 -13.00 -19.89 18.92
C THR A 239 -13.30 -20.90 17.81
N TYR A 240 -12.28 -21.14 16.99
CA TYR A 240 -12.18 -22.26 16.05
C TYR A 240 -12.78 -23.54 16.67
N ASP A 241 -13.99 -23.93 16.26
CA ASP A 241 -14.40 -25.36 16.18
C ASP A 241 -15.86 -25.60 15.77
N THR A 242 -16.72 -24.60 15.67
CA THR A 242 -18.10 -24.85 15.24
C THR A 242 -18.59 -23.76 14.33
N LEU A 243 -18.77 -24.07 13.04
CA LEU A 243 -19.84 -23.58 12.16
C LEU A 243 -19.61 -24.13 10.74
N PHE A 244 -20.15 -25.32 10.46
CA PHE A 244 -20.38 -25.78 9.08
C PHE A 244 -21.82 -26.28 8.97
N GLU A 245 -22.72 -25.39 8.55
CA GLU A 245 -23.93 -25.77 7.82
C GLU A 245 -24.46 -24.54 7.07
N ILE A 246 -23.95 -24.33 5.86
CA ILE A 246 -24.62 -23.51 4.85
C ILE A 246 -24.97 -24.46 3.70
N GLN A 247 -26.25 -24.48 3.35
CA GLN A 247 -26.81 -25.33 2.31
C GLN A 247 -26.13 -25.07 0.95
N ASP A 248 -25.67 -26.16 0.35
CA ASP A 248 -25.36 -26.38 -1.08
C ASP A 248 -24.27 -25.53 -1.80
N ASP A 249 -23.59 -24.61 -1.12
CA ASP A 249 -22.37 -23.99 -1.67
C ASP A 249 -21.12 -24.77 -1.27
N ARG A 250 -20.34 -25.24 -2.25
CA ARG A 250 -19.10 -25.98 -2.01
C ARG A 250 -17.94 -25.01 -1.77
N ILE A 251 -17.66 -24.74 -0.50
CA ILE A 251 -16.50 -23.95 -0.09
C ILE A 251 -15.24 -24.82 -0.16
N TYR A 252 -14.25 -24.40 -0.96
CA TYR A 252 -12.93 -25.04 -1.00
C TYR A 252 -11.95 -24.22 -0.16
N ILE A 253 -11.55 -24.76 0.99
CA ILE A 253 -10.46 -24.19 1.79
C ILE A 253 -9.15 -24.74 1.23
N LEU A 254 -8.42 -23.91 0.48
CA LEU A 254 -7.20 -24.34 -0.20
C LEU A 254 -5.92 -24.19 0.65
N THR A 255 -5.98 -23.40 1.72
CA THR A 255 -5.02 -23.27 2.85
C THR A 255 -5.47 -22.09 3.74
N GLU A 256 -4.81 -21.86 4.88
CA GLU A 256 -5.30 -21.14 6.08
C GLU A 256 -6.04 -19.79 5.92
N PHE A 257 -6.01 -19.09 4.79
CA PHE A 257 -6.72 -17.81 4.64
C PHE A 257 -7.25 -17.53 3.22
N GLN A 258 -7.89 -18.51 2.57
CA GLN A 258 -8.63 -18.24 1.32
C GLN A 258 -10.02 -18.86 1.35
N CYS A 259 -11.04 -18.00 1.38
CA CYS A 259 -12.43 -18.37 1.11
C CYS A 259 -12.75 -17.94 -0.32
N VAL A 260 -13.05 -18.91 -1.18
CA VAL A 260 -13.54 -18.67 -2.54
C VAL A 260 -14.99 -19.13 -2.59
N ILE A 261 -15.91 -18.20 -2.83
CA ILE A 261 -17.31 -18.52 -3.14
C ILE A 261 -17.40 -18.57 -4.66
N ARG A 262 -17.74 -19.73 -5.22
CA ARG A 262 -17.98 -19.95 -6.65
C ARG A 262 -19.45 -20.23 -6.91
#